data_AF-A0A540LD19-F1
#
_entry.id   AF-A0A540LD19-F1
#
_cell.length_a   1.000
_cell.length_b   1.000
_cell.length_c   1.000
_cell.angle_alpha   90.00
_cell.angle_beta   90.00
_cell.angle_gamma   90.00
#
_symmetry.space_group_name_H-M   'P 1'
#
loop_
_entity.id
_entity.type
_entity.pdbx_description
1 polymer ?
#
loop_
_entity_poly.entity_id
_entity_poly.type
_entity_poly.pdbx_seq_one_letter_code
_entity_poly.pdbx_strand_id
1 'polypeptide(L)'
;MAGSNEAVVYRGLNNARSECDWLLSRSNPFNREGYKNTNNWHGHIGKAPYPAEILNGQWGGFLHIHTSLLAMAGSNEAVVYRGLNNARSECDWLLSRSNPFNREGYKNTAYTEVRKAGHFDTSWDEISKDLDKVQENIKHTSNGRVSIM
;
A
#
# COMPACT_ATOMS: atom_id res chain seq x y z
N MET A 1 12.83 -8.83 -24.71
CA MET A 1 11.51 -8.22 -24.41
C MET A 1 11.58 -7.75 -22.97
N ALA A 2 11.60 -6.44 -22.72
CA ALA A 2 11.67 -5.89 -21.37
C ALA A 2 10.28 -5.97 -20.73
N GLY A 3 10.10 -6.83 -19.73
CA GLY A 3 8.85 -6.92 -18.97
C GLY A 3 8.56 -5.63 -18.22
N SER A 4 7.28 -5.26 -18.09
CA SER A 4 6.83 -4.17 -17.22
C SER A 4 7.26 -4.41 -15.77
N ASN A 5 7.58 -3.35 -15.03
CA ASN A 5 7.77 -3.44 -13.58
C ASN A 5 6.42 -3.37 -12.89
N GLU A 6 6.06 -4.46 -12.23
CA GLU A 6 4.80 -4.68 -11.53
C GLU A 6 5.07 -4.88 -10.03
N ALA A 7 4.85 -3.85 -9.23
CA ALA A 7 4.59 -4.09 -7.82
C ALA A 7 3.14 -4.61 -7.73
N VAL A 8 2.97 -5.84 -7.26
CA VAL A 8 1.63 -6.44 -7.13
C VAL A 8 1.33 -6.53 -5.65
N VAL A 9 0.39 -5.73 -5.18
CA VAL A 9 -0.01 -5.75 -3.79
C VAL A 9 -1.09 -6.82 -3.62
N TYR A 10 -0.87 -7.77 -2.70
CA TYR A 10 -1.85 -8.82 -2.41
C TYR A 10 -2.52 -8.58 -1.06
N ARG A 11 -3.85 -8.65 -1.05
CA ARG A 11 -4.65 -8.59 0.18
C ARG A 11 -4.77 -9.97 0.83
N GLY A 12 -4.37 -10.08 2.09
CA GLY A 12 -4.64 -11.24 2.95
C GLY A 12 -5.82 -10.95 3.89
N LEU A 13 -7.04 -11.27 3.46
CA LEU A 13 -8.22 -11.13 4.32
C LEU A 13 -8.20 -12.17 5.45
N ASN A 14 -8.06 -11.72 6.70
CA ASN A 14 -8.47 -12.50 7.86
C ASN A 14 -9.71 -11.88 8.50
N ASN A 15 -10.71 -12.71 8.77
CA ASN A 15 -12.07 -12.35 9.15
C ASN A 15 -12.22 -11.69 10.55
N ALA A 16 -11.12 -11.20 11.14
CA ALA A 16 -11.05 -10.88 12.57
C ALA A 16 -10.46 -9.49 12.82
N ARG A 17 -11.26 -8.41 12.67
CA ARG A 17 -11.04 -7.03 13.21
C ARG A 17 -9.63 -6.41 13.03
N SER A 18 -8.79 -7.03 12.22
CA SER A 18 -7.38 -6.78 11.96
C SER A 18 -7.04 -7.56 10.68
N GLU A 19 -6.45 -6.86 9.71
CA GLU A 19 -6.13 -7.41 8.39
C GLU A 19 -4.62 -7.41 8.21
N CYS A 20 -4.05 -8.56 7.87
CA CYS A 20 -2.63 -8.70 7.55
C CYS A 20 -2.41 -8.35 6.07
N ASP A 21 -1.48 -7.45 5.79
CA ASP A 21 -1.11 -7.08 4.43
C ASP A 21 0.15 -7.80 3.97
N TRP A 22 0.18 -8.09 2.68
CA TRP A 22 1.35 -8.65 2.00
C TRP A 22 1.68 -7.78 0.79
N LEU A 23 2.84 -7.13 0.80
CA LEU A 23 3.39 -6.47 -0.38
C LEU A 23 4.29 -7.46 -1.11
N LEU A 24 4.00 -7.78 -2.39
CA LEU A 24 4.87 -8.61 -3.22
C LEU A 24 5.50 -7.75 -4.32
N SER A 25 6.83 -7.61 -4.28
CA SER A 25 7.55 -6.98 -5.40
C SER A 25 7.79 -8.05 -6.47
N ARG A 26 7.16 -7.91 -7.64
CA ARG A 26 7.49 -8.70 -8.83
C ARG A 26 8.24 -7.84 -9.82
N SER A 27 9.12 -8.48 -10.59
CA SER A 27 9.75 -7.95 -11.81
C SER A 27 10.68 -6.74 -11.68
N ASN A 28 11.96 -7.03 -11.41
CA ASN A 28 13.18 -6.58 -12.12
C ASN A 28 14.40 -7.00 -11.27
N PRO A 29 15.43 -7.68 -11.81
CA PRO A 29 16.58 -8.16 -11.01
C PRO A 29 17.38 -7.05 -10.30
N PHE A 30 17.12 -5.78 -10.63
CA PHE A 30 17.70 -4.61 -9.97
C PHE A 30 16.75 -3.88 -9.01
N ASN A 31 15.51 -4.36 -8.83
CA ASN A 31 14.56 -3.72 -7.92
C ASN A 31 14.91 -4.03 -6.46
N ARG A 32 15.25 -2.96 -5.77
CA ARG A 32 15.28 -2.82 -4.32
C ARG A 32 14.23 -1.78 -3.98
N GLU A 33 13.19 -2.18 -3.28
CA GLU A 33 12.18 -1.25 -2.77
C GLU A 33 12.46 -1.01 -1.29
N GLY A 34 12.72 0.25 -0.93
CA GLY A 34 12.95 0.68 0.44
C GLY A 34 11.72 1.37 1.01
N TYR A 35 11.38 1.07 2.27
CA TYR A 35 10.37 1.84 3.00
C TYR A 35 10.74 3.33 2.98
N LYS A 36 9.79 4.19 2.61
CA LYS A 36 9.99 5.63 2.53
C LYS A 36 9.14 6.42 3.51
N ASN A 37 7.83 6.21 3.49
CA ASN A 37 6.91 7.00 4.31
C ASN A 37 5.63 6.22 4.61
N THR A 38 4.89 6.67 5.60
CA THR A 38 3.57 6.14 5.96
C THR A 38 2.67 7.26 6.46
N ASN A 39 1.36 7.06 6.34
CA ASN A 39 0.38 7.90 6.96
C ASN A 39 -0.71 7.03 7.59
N ASN A 40 -1.01 7.27 8.86
CA ASN A 40 -2.03 6.53 9.60
C ASN A 40 -3.16 7.50 9.92
N TRP A 41 -4.27 7.43 9.17
CA TRP A 41 -5.46 8.22 9.47
C TRP A 41 -6.15 7.69 10.73
N HIS A 42 -6.25 6.36 10.86
CA HIS A 42 -6.83 5.69 12.02
C HIS A 42 -6.12 4.38 12.31
N GLY A 43 -5.82 4.09 13.57
CA GLY A 43 -5.07 2.90 13.97
C GLY A 43 -3.57 3.15 14.06
N HIS A 44 -2.80 2.06 14.11
CA HIS A 44 -1.35 2.09 14.16
C HIS A 44 -0.76 0.77 13.64
N ILE A 45 0.53 0.83 13.26
CA ILE A 45 1.32 -0.36 12.95
C ILE A 45 1.38 -1.29 14.16
N GLY A 46 1.17 -2.59 13.93
CA GLY A 46 1.30 -3.62 14.94
C GLY A 46 2.75 -3.87 15.34
N LYS A 47 2.99 -4.97 16.06
CA LYS A 47 4.32 -5.29 16.61
C LYS A 47 5.40 -5.48 15.52
N ALA A 48 5.01 -5.97 14.35
CA ALA A 48 5.91 -6.10 13.21
C ALA A 48 5.94 -4.78 12.42
N PRO A 49 7.12 -4.15 12.25
CA PRO A 49 7.23 -2.90 11.49
C PRO A 49 7.02 -3.14 9.99
N TYR A 50 6.86 -2.05 9.23
CA TYR A 50 6.95 -2.13 7.78
C TYR A 50 8.31 -2.73 7.36
N PRO A 51 8.33 -3.69 6.42
CA PRO A 51 9.56 -4.19 5.83
C PRO A 51 10.44 -3.03 5.34
N ALA A 52 11.64 -2.91 5.90
CA ALA A 52 12.56 -1.83 5.51
C ALA A 52 12.99 -1.96 4.04
N GLU A 53 13.02 -3.19 3.53
CA GLU A 53 13.46 -3.53 2.19
C GLU A 53 12.70 -4.74 1.66
N ILE A 54 12.31 -4.70 0.39
CA ILE A 54 11.72 -5.81 -0.35
C ILE A 54 12.51 -5.96 -1.65
N LEU A 55 13.16 -7.12 -1.82
CA LEU A 55 13.89 -7.44 -3.03
C LEU A 55 12.97 -8.04 -4.10
N ASN A 56 13.39 -7.97 -5.35
CA ASN A 56 12.70 -8.62 -6.45
C ASN A 56 12.42 -10.11 -6.18
N GLY A 57 11.15 -10.50 -6.28
CA GLY A 57 10.70 -11.87 -6.02
C GLY A 57 10.51 -12.20 -4.54
N GLN A 58 10.82 -11.27 -3.63
CA GLN A 58 10.45 -11.37 -2.21
C GLN A 58 9.11 -10.68 -1.96
N TRP A 59 8.49 -11.08 -0.86
CA TRP A 59 7.34 -10.40 -0.28
C TRP A 59 7.67 -9.93 1.13
N GLY A 60 7.03 -8.85 1.54
CA GLY A 60 7.05 -8.34 2.90
C GLY A 60 5.65 -8.29 3.48
N GLY A 61 5.50 -8.67 4.74
CA GLY A 61 4.22 -8.63 5.44
C GLY A 61 4.24 -7.64 6.59
N PHE A 62 3.14 -6.94 6.81
CA PHE A 62 2.94 -6.10 7.98
C PHE A 62 1.46 -6.12 8.41
N LEU A 63 1.20 -5.68 9.64
CA LEU A 63 -0.14 -5.69 10.22
C LEU A 63 -0.45 -4.31 10.77
N HIS A 64 -1.44 -3.62 10.20
CA HIS A 64 -2.00 -2.40 10.77
C HIS A 64 -3.30 -2.71 11.53
N ILE A 65 -3.44 -2.15 12.74
CA ILE A 65 -4.53 -2.46 13.65
C ILE A 65 -5.25 -1.20 14.14
N HIS A 66 -6.51 -1.35 14.51
CA HIS A 66 -7.27 -0.28 15.15
C HIS A 66 -6.68 0.05 16.54
N THR A 67 -6.81 1.31 16.98
CA THR A 67 -6.21 1.78 18.25
C THR A 67 -6.86 1.15 19.48
N SER A 68 -8.20 1.06 19.50
CA SER A 68 -8.94 0.33 20.52
C SER A 68 -10.39 0.10 20.08
N LEU A 69 -11.06 -0.89 20.67
CA LEU A 69 -12.49 -1.13 20.44
C LEU A 69 -13.38 0.03 20.92
N LEU A 70 -12.89 0.85 21.86
CA LEU A 70 -13.62 2.00 22.41
C LEU A 70 -13.59 3.21 21.48
N ALA A 71 -12.58 3.33 20.63
CA ALA A 71 -12.42 4.46 19.73
C ALA A 71 -13.46 4.46 18.59
N MET A 72 -14.21 3.35 18.40
CA MET A 72 -15.15 3.14 17.30
C MET A 72 -14.56 3.50 15.92
N ALA A 73 -13.25 3.40 15.79
CA ALA A 73 -12.48 3.77 14.62
C ALA A 73 -11.82 2.52 14.04
N GLY A 74 -11.79 2.46 12.71
CA GLY A 74 -11.21 1.36 11.95
C GLY A 74 -9.68 1.36 11.92
N SER A 75 -9.14 0.71 10.90
CA SER A 75 -7.73 0.77 10.51
C SER A 75 -7.64 1.39 9.13
N ASN A 76 -7.08 2.58 9.04
CA ASN A 76 -6.89 3.31 7.80
C ASN A 76 -5.46 3.80 7.70
N GLU A 77 -4.75 3.38 6.66
CA GLU A 77 -3.35 3.69 6.51
C GLU A 77 -2.90 3.71 5.06
N ALA A 78 -1.74 4.34 4.85
CA ALA A 78 -0.98 4.26 3.62
C ALA A 78 0.51 4.04 3.91
N VAL A 79 1.18 3.32 3.03
CA VAL A 79 2.62 3.09 3.02
C VAL A 79 3.17 3.36 1.62
N VAL A 80 4.35 3.99 1.59
CA VAL A 80 5.07 4.31 0.36
C VAL A 80 6.40 3.59 0.36
N TYR A 81 6.63 2.83 -0.72
CA TYR A 81 7.92 2.23 -1.02
C TYR A 81 8.57 2.97 -2.18
N ARG A 82 9.87 3.24 -2.06
CA ARG A 82 10.68 3.83 -3.12
C ARG A 82 11.59 2.78 -3.73
N GLY A 83 11.63 2.72 -5.05
CA GLY A 83 12.53 1.85 -5.79
C GLY A 83 12.85 2.41 -7.17
N LEU A 84 13.54 1.61 -7.97
CA LEU A 84 13.91 1.98 -9.34
C LEU A 84 12.96 1.31 -10.36
N ASN A 85 12.65 2.00 -11.45
CA ASN A 85 12.04 1.36 -12.61
C ASN A 85 13.10 0.76 -13.57
N ASN A 86 12.66 0.15 -14.67
CA ASN A 86 13.53 -0.41 -15.71
C ASN A 86 14.46 0.63 -16.36
N ALA A 87 14.06 1.90 -16.34
CA ALA A 87 14.88 3.01 -16.80
C ALA A 87 15.83 3.55 -15.71
N ARG A 88 15.99 2.83 -14.58
CA ARG A 88 16.79 3.23 -13.41
C ARG A 88 16.40 4.59 -12.81
N SER A 89 15.15 4.99 -13.00
CA SER A 89 14.59 6.20 -12.40
C SER A 89 13.84 5.86 -11.12
N GLU A 90 13.98 6.71 -10.10
CA GLU A 90 13.27 6.53 -8.84
C GLU A 90 11.75 6.70 -8.99
N CYS A 91 11.02 5.84 -8.30
CA CYS A 91 9.57 5.76 -8.31
C CYS A 91 9.07 5.47 -6.91
N ASP A 92 7.90 6.03 -6.59
CA ASP A 92 7.20 5.72 -5.35
C ASP A 92 5.95 4.89 -5.69
N TRP A 93 5.79 3.78 -4.98
CA TRP A 93 4.61 2.94 -4.98
C TRP A 93 3.85 3.14 -3.68
N LEU A 94 2.59 3.54 -3.82
CA LEU A 94 1.66 3.75 -2.72
C LEU A 94 0.76 2.52 -2.58
N LEU A 95 0.64 2.04 -1.35
CA LEU A 95 -0.41 1.14 -0.91
C LEU A 95 -1.21 1.86 0.18
N SER A 96 -2.52 1.97 0.01
CA SER A 96 -3.44 2.59 0.96
C SER A 96 -4.65 1.70 1.20
N ARG A 97 -5.22 1.71 2.41
CA ARG A 97 -6.41 0.91 2.75
C ARG A 97 -7.27 1.54 3.84
N SER A 98 -8.53 1.12 3.87
CA SER A 98 -9.53 1.46 4.88
C SER A 98 -10.25 0.19 5.32
N ASN A 99 -10.25 -0.09 6.62
CA ASN A 99 -11.04 -1.14 7.25
C ASN A 99 -11.92 -0.50 8.32
N PRO A 100 -13.13 -0.05 7.97
CA PRO A 100 -13.98 0.71 8.88
C PRO A 100 -14.47 -0.14 10.04
N PHE A 101 -14.65 0.50 11.21
CA PHE A 101 -15.22 -0.15 12.39
C PHE A 101 -16.67 -0.58 12.17
N ASN A 102 -17.49 0.30 11.60
CA ASN A 102 -18.88 0.01 11.26
C ASN A 102 -18.97 -0.67 9.89
N ARG A 103 -19.22 -1.98 9.90
CA ARG A 103 -19.34 -2.82 8.69
C ARG A 103 -20.76 -2.85 8.09
N GLU A 104 -21.75 -2.31 8.79
CA GLU A 104 -23.13 -2.26 8.28
C GLU A 104 -23.31 -1.12 7.25
N GLY A 105 -22.57 -0.02 7.43
CA GLY A 105 -22.63 1.16 6.55
C GLY A 105 -21.42 1.37 5.65
N TYR A 106 -20.28 0.73 5.94
CA TYR A 106 -19.03 0.97 5.24
C TYR A 106 -18.34 -0.34 4.87
N LYS A 107 -17.69 -0.34 3.70
CA LYS A 107 -16.93 -1.48 3.18
C LYS A 107 -15.45 -1.24 3.35
N ASN A 108 -14.70 -2.33 3.36
CA ASN A 108 -13.26 -2.27 3.22
C ASN A 108 -12.92 -1.71 1.85
N THR A 109 -11.95 -0.81 1.79
CA THR A 109 -11.43 -0.25 0.54
C THR A 109 -9.92 -0.36 0.53
N ALA A 110 -9.37 -0.39 -0.67
CA ALA A 110 -7.94 -0.37 -0.85
C ALA A 110 -7.59 0.36 -2.15
N TYR A 111 -6.50 1.10 -2.12
CA TYR A 111 -6.06 2.01 -3.18
C TYR A 111 -4.56 1.85 -3.42
N THR A 112 -4.16 1.84 -4.68
CA THR A 112 -2.76 1.82 -5.05
C THR A 112 -2.47 2.73 -6.23
N GLU A 113 -1.29 3.32 -6.19
CA GLU A 113 -0.84 4.28 -7.18
C GLU A 113 0.66 4.20 -7.32
N VAL A 114 1.18 4.55 -8.50
CA VAL A 114 2.62 4.65 -8.73
C VAL A 114 2.93 6.00 -9.36
N ARG A 115 3.87 6.73 -8.75
CA ARG A 115 4.21 8.10 -9.12
C ARG A 115 5.72 8.32 -9.10
N LYS A 116 6.17 9.51 -9.49
CA LYS A 116 7.59 9.90 -9.39
C LYS A 116 7.98 9.99 -7.90
N ALA A 117 9.26 9.75 -7.62
CA ALA A 117 9.79 9.91 -6.27
C ALA A 117 9.44 11.29 -5.68
N GLY A 118 8.96 11.29 -4.44
CA GLY A 118 8.59 12.47 -3.67
C GLY A 118 7.17 12.96 -3.89
N HIS A 119 6.40 12.33 -4.79
CA HIS A 119 5.04 12.77 -5.09
C HIS A 119 4.12 12.72 -3.86
N PHE A 120 4.24 11.68 -3.04
CA PHE A 120 3.33 11.44 -1.91
C PHE A 120 3.74 12.18 -0.62
N ASP A 121 4.81 12.97 -0.63
CA ASP A 121 5.28 13.65 0.58
C ASP A 121 4.25 14.68 1.13
N THR A 122 3.30 15.12 0.29
CA THR A 122 2.26 16.10 0.65
C THR A 122 0.84 15.73 0.22
N SER A 123 0.59 14.52 -0.29
CA SER A 123 -0.68 14.19 -0.99
C SER A 123 -1.66 13.34 -0.19
N TRP A 124 -1.57 13.35 1.14
CA TRP A 124 -2.35 12.46 2.00
C TRP A 124 -3.86 12.72 1.94
N ASP A 125 -4.28 13.97 1.79
CA ASP A 125 -5.70 14.33 1.70
C ASP A 125 -6.32 13.84 0.39
N GLU A 126 -5.59 13.93 -0.72
CA GLU A 126 -6.01 13.36 -2.00
C GLU A 126 -6.10 11.85 -1.92
N ILE A 127 -5.09 11.19 -1.35
CA ILE A 127 -5.08 9.73 -1.19
C ILE A 127 -6.27 9.26 -0.35
N SER A 128 -6.60 9.97 0.73
CA SER A 128 -7.77 9.62 1.57
C SER A 128 -9.07 9.68 0.76
N LYS A 129 -9.25 10.74 -0.05
CA LYS A 129 -10.45 10.90 -0.87
C LYS A 129 -10.57 9.81 -1.93
N ASP A 130 -9.46 9.36 -2.50
CA ASP A 130 -9.47 8.31 -3.51
C ASP A 130 -9.65 6.94 -2.89
N LEU A 131 -9.07 6.70 -1.71
CA LEU A 131 -9.31 5.51 -0.91
C LEU A 131 -10.79 5.32 -0.54
N ASP A 132 -11.52 6.40 -0.24
CA ASP A 132 -12.95 6.32 0.09
C ASP A 132 -13.84 5.96 -1.12
N LYS A 133 -13.35 6.19 -2.34
CA LYS A 133 -14.11 5.94 -3.57
C LYS A 133 -13.93 4.53 -4.11
N VAL A 134 -12.74 3.95 -3.95
CA VAL A 134 -12.39 2.73 -4.68
C VAL A 134 -12.69 1.49 -3.85
N GLN A 135 -13.54 0.61 -4.39
CA GLN A 135 -13.96 -0.57 -3.66
C GLN A 135 -12.98 -1.74 -3.83
N GLU A 136 -12.67 -2.27 -5.03
CA GLU A 136 -11.64 -3.34 -5.23
C GLU A 136 -11.17 -3.37 -6.73
N ASN A 137 -10.06 -4.06 -7.06
CA ASN A 137 -9.52 -4.30 -8.42
C ASN A 137 -8.93 -3.08 -9.16
N ILE A 138 -7.86 -2.49 -8.64
CA ILE A 138 -7.22 -1.32 -9.25
C ILE A 138 -5.98 -1.75 -10.02
N LYS A 139 -5.91 -1.35 -11.30
CA LYS A 139 -4.65 -1.28 -12.04
C LYS A 139 -4.32 0.17 -12.34
N HIS A 140 -3.25 0.68 -11.75
CA HIS A 140 -2.75 2.02 -12.05
C HIS A 140 -1.44 1.93 -12.84
N THR A 141 -1.37 2.65 -13.96
CA THR A 141 -0.17 2.68 -14.82
C THR A 141 0.31 4.10 -14.99
N SER A 142 1.61 4.36 -14.76
CA SER A 142 2.20 5.69 -14.96
C SER A 142 3.67 5.57 -15.32
N ASN A 143 4.13 6.31 -16.34
CA ASN A 143 5.54 6.37 -16.75
C ASN A 143 6.20 4.97 -16.94
N GLY A 144 5.48 4.03 -17.56
CA GLY A 144 5.96 2.66 -17.81
C GLY A 144 5.96 1.75 -16.56
N ARG A 145 5.21 2.12 -15.52
CA ARG A 145 5.13 1.41 -14.23
C ARG A 145 3.71 0.94 -14.02
N VAL A 146 3.54 -0.17 -13.30
CA VAL A 146 2.22 -0.73 -13.00
C VAL A 146 2.13 -1.01 -11.50
N SER A 147 0.99 -0.65 -10.92
CA SER A 147 0.55 -1.16 -9.62
C SER A 147 -0.80 -1.85 -9.79
N ILE A 148 -0.95 -3.05 -9.23
CA ILE A 148 -2.17 -3.85 -9.28
C ILE A 148 -2.55 -4.30 -7.88
N MET A 149 -3.84 -4.26 -7.58
CA MET A 149 -4.46 -4.76 -6.36
C MET A 149 -5.72 -5.55 -6.68
#